data_AF-A0A369XLG1-F1
#
_entry.id   AF-A0A369XLG1-F1
#
_cell.length_a   1.000
_cell.length_b   1.000
_cell.length_c   1.000
_cell.angle_alpha   90.00
_cell.angle_beta   90.00
_cell.angle_gamma   90.00
#
_symmetry.space_group_name_H-M   'P 1'
#
loop_
_entity.id
_entity.type
_entity.pdbx_description
1 polymer ?
#
loop_
_entity_poly.entity_id
_entity_poly.type
_entity_poly.pdbx_seq_one_letter_code
_entity_poly.pdbx_strand_id
1 'polypeptide(L)'
;MLMRLILSCTLLFALNTGAATLLPIFDSHLHYSHDAWEQLPPKEAIAILRQAGLQGAMVSSSSDDGAQMLLAEAPDLVIPVLRPYRQRGEGWPTCLSKGPNASPTRMARRCSVPC
;
A
#
# COMPACT_ATOMS: atom_id res chain seq x y z
N MET A 1 32.51 -23.38 40.23
CA MET A 1 32.78 -22.89 38.86
C MET A 1 31.50 -22.66 38.07
N LEU A 2 30.56 -23.61 38.07
CA LEU A 2 29.25 -23.49 37.41
C LEU A 2 28.47 -22.21 37.76
N MET A 3 28.41 -21.84 39.04
CA MET A 3 27.69 -20.65 39.51
C MET A 3 28.29 -19.33 39.01
N ARG A 4 29.63 -19.28 38.82
CA ARG A 4 30.30 -18.11 38.22
C ARG A 4 30.02 -18.02 36.73
N LEU A 5 29.96 -19.15 36.03
CA LEU A 5 29.62 -19.19 34.61
C LEU A 5 28.19 -18.71 34.36
N ILE A 6 27.24 -19.15 35.20
CA ILE A 6 25.83 -18.71 35.13
C ILE A 6 25.72 -17.21 35.39
N LEU A 7 26.39 -16.71 36.44
CA LEU A 7 26.39 -15.28 36.78
C LEU A 7 27.03 -14.41 35.69
N SER A 8 28.06 -14.93 35.01
CA SER A 8 28.72 -14.24 33.90
C SER A 8 27.82 -14.18 32.67
N CYS A 9 27.12 -15.28 32.38
CA CYS A 9 26.23 -15.40 31.21
C CYS A 9 25.00 -14.50 31.35
N THR A 10 24.40 -14.42 32.54
CA THR A 10 23.27 -13.53 32.81
C THR A 10 23.68 -12.05 32.76
N LEU A 11 24.87 -11.70 33.26
CA LEU A 11 25.39 -10.34 33.18
C LEU A 11 25.67 -9.91 31.73
N LEU A 12 26.21 -10.80 30.91
CA LEU A 12 26.43 -10.55 29.47
C LEU A 12 25.11 -10.35 28.70
N PHE A 13 24.05 -11.10 29.05
CA PHE A 13 22.74 -10.96 28.40
C PHE A 13 22.03 -9.64 28.77
N ALA A 14 22.18 -9.20 30.03
CA ALA A 14 21.60 -7.95 30.52
C ALA A 14 22.23 -6.69 29.88
N LEU A 15 23.47 -6.77 29.40
CA LEU A 15 24.16 -5.66 28.75
C LEU A 15 23.81 -5.48 27.27
N ASN A 16 23.11 -6.45 26.66
CA ASN A 16 22.73 -6.40 25.24
C ASN A 16 21.35 -5.76 24.99
N THR A 17 20.93 -4.83 25.84
CA THR A 17 19.71 -4.03 25.60
C THR A 17 20.04 -2.87 24.67
N GLY A 18 20.40 -3.18 23.42
CA GLY A 18 20.48 -2.17 22.37
C GLY A 18 19.10 -1.55 22.19
N ALA A 19 18.93 -0.27 22.51
CA ALA A 19 17.70 0.44 22.19
C ALA A 19 17.53 0.42 20.66
N ALA A 20 16.53 -0.32 20.18
CA ALA A 20 16.20 -0.32 18.77
C ALA A 20 15.78 1.10 18.38
N THR A 21 16.61 1.77 17.58
CA THR A 21 16.24 3.05 16.98
C THR A 21 15.03 2.82 16.09
N LEU A 22 13.92 3.50 16.39
CA LEU A 22 12.74 3.45 15.55
C LEU A 22 13.12 3.93 14.15
N LEU A 23 13.06 3.04 13.17
CA LEU A 23 13.38 3.40 11.79
C LEU A 23 12.19 4.13 11.15
N PRO A 24 12.46 5.07 10.24
CA PRO A 24 11.44 5.66 9.37
C PRO A 24 10.53 4.61 8.73
N ILE A 25 9.22 4.85 8.76
CA ILE A 25 8.22 3.98 8.13
C ILE A 25 7.93 4.52 6.73
N PHE A 26 7.88 3.62 5.75
CA PHE A 26 7.48 3.91 4.39
C PHE A 26 6.39 2.92 3.96
N ASP A 27 5.27 3.42 3.45
CA ASP A 27 4.23 2.58 2.88
C ASP A 27 4.49 2.36 1.39
N SER A 28 4.85 1.12 1.04
CA SER A 28 5.14 0.76 -0.35
C SER A 28 3.90 0.65 -1.23
N HIS A 29 2.70 0.59 -0.65
CA HIS A 29 1.49 0.35 -1.42
C HIS A 29 0.21 0.76 -0.68
N LEU A 30 -0.20 2.01 -0.88
CA LEU A 30 -1.44 2.56 -0.37
C LEU A 30 -2.49 2.67 -1.49
N HIS A 31 -3.71 2.21 -1.20
CA HIS A 31 -4.86 2.36 -2.09
C HIS A 31 -5.78 3.48 -1.61
N TYR A 32 -5.92 4.53 -2.40
CA TYR A 32 -6.80 5.66 -2.10
C TYR A 32 -7.72 5.94 -3.29
N SER A 33 -8.85 5.24 -3.31
CA SER A 33 -9.86 5.28 -4.38
C SER A 33 -11.14 5.98 -3.91
N HIS A 34 -12.15 6.06 -4.77
CA HIS A 34 -13.38 6.83 -4.54
C HIS A 34 -14.04 6.62 -3.18
N ASP A 35 -14.23 5.36 -2.82
CA ASP A 35 -14.73 4.89 -1.53
C ASP A 35 -13.90 5.38 -0.33
N ALA A 36 -12.59 5.53 -0.51
CA ALA A 36 -11.70 6.01 0.54
C ALA A 36 -11.89 7.51 0.78
N TRP A 37 -11.87 8.35 -0.27
CA TRP A 37 -11.97 9.80 -0.08
C TRP A 37 -13.38 10.30 0.22
N GLU A 38 -14.42 9.51 -0.08
CA GLU A 38 -15.79 9.78 0.37
C GLU A 38 -15.93 9.66 1.89
N GLN A 39 -15.20 8.73 2.51
CA GLN A 39 -15.27 8.46 3.95
C GLN A 39 -14.19 9.20 4.74
N LEU A 40 -13.02 9.36 4.16
CA LEU A 40 -11.85 9.96 4.79
C LEU A 40 -11.27 10.99 3.83
N PRO A 41 -11.65 12.28 3.93
CA PRO A 41 -11.17 13.31 3.02
C PRO A 41 -9.63 13.47 3.04
N PRO A 42 -9.01 13.98 1.95
CA PRO A 42 -7.54 14.01 1.79
C PRO A 42 -6.77 14.59 2.98
N LYS A 43 -7.25 15.69 3.56
CA LYS A 43 -6.63 16.33 4.74
C LYS A 43 -6.56 15.41 5.94
N GLU A 44 -7.64 14.69 6.22
CA GLU A 44 -7.74 13.78 7.35
C GLU A 44 -6.90 12.52 7.10
N ALA A 45 -6.90 12.01 5.87
CA ALA A 45 -6.04 10.90 5.47
C ALA A 45 -4.55 11.24 5.69
N ILE A 46 -4.08 12.40 5.22
CA ILE A 46 -2.70 12.85 5.44
C ILE A 46 -2.39 13.01 6.93
N ALA A 47 -3.31 13.54 7.73
CA ALA A 47 -3.11 13.67 9.18
C ALA A 47 -2.87 12.31 9.85
N ILE A 48 -3.63 11.29 9.48
CA ILE A 48 -3.45 9.91 9.98
C ILE A 48 -2.10 9.34 9.55
N LEU A 49 -1.70 9.51 8.29
CA LEU A 49 -0.41 9.02 7.78
C LEU A 49 0.77 9.66 8.52
N ARG A 50 0.68 10.97 8.80
CA ARG A 50 1.70 11.68 9.61
C ARG A 50 1.69 11.22 11.06
N GLN A 51 0.53 11.02 11.65
CA GLN A 51 0.41 10.51 13.03
C GLN A 51 1.00 9.09 13.15
N ALA A 52 0.87 8.27 12.11
CA ALA A 52 1.49 6.94 12.04
C ALA A 52 3.01 6.99 11.80
N GLY A 53 3.60 8.18 11.62
CA GLY A 53 5.04 8.37 11.50
C GLY A 53 5.62 8.03 10.12
N LEU A 54 4.77 7.97 9.08
CA LEU A 54 5.24 7.71 7.72
C LEU A 54 6.11 8.87 7.22
N GLN A 55 7.23 8.52 6.59
CA GLN A 55 8.09 9.45 5.86
C GLN A 55 7.84 9.43 4.34
N GLY A 56 7.04 8.47 3.86
CA GLY A 56 6.64 8.40 2.46
C GLY A 56 5.58 7.32 2.25
N ALA A 57 4.76 7.51 1.22
CA ALA A 57 3.76 6.54 0.80
C ALA A 57 3.63 6.50 -0.73
N MET A 58 3.70 5.30 -1.30
CA MET A 58 3.36 5.03 -2.69
C MET A 58 1.85 4.87 -2.82
N VAL A 59 1.18 5.82 -3.47
CA VAL A 59 -0.27 5.89 -3.53
C VAL A 59 -0.76 5.53 -4.92
N SER A 60 -1.68 4.59 -5.00
CA SER A 60 -2.40 4.26 -6.24
C SER A 60 -3.90 4.45 -6.08
N SER A 61 -4.56 4.84 -7.17
CA SER A 61 -6.01 5.01 -7.24
C SER A 61 -6.60 4.30 -8.44
N SER A 62 -7.89 3.96 -8.39
CA SER A 62 -8.59 3.32 -9.50
C SER A 62 -8.84 4.25 -10.69
N SER A 63 -8.95 5.57 -10.46
CA SER A 63 -9.14 6.61 -11.49
C SER A 63 -8.04 7.67 -11.51
N ASP A 64 -6.92 7.43 -10.81
CA ASP A 64 -5.84 8.40 -10.52
C ASP A 64 -6.24 9.58 -9.60
N ASP A 65 -7.50 10.03 -9.62
CA ASP A 65 -7.96 11.22 -8.88
C ASP A 65 -7.54 11.25 -7.41
N GLY A 66 -7.68 10.14 -6.68
CA GLY A 66 -7.33 10.08 -5.27
C GLY A 66 -5.83 10.24 -5.01
N ALA A 67 -4.99 9.70 -5.90
CA ALA A 67 -3.54 9.87 -5.80
C ALA A 67 -3.16 11.34 -6.07
N GLN A 68 -3.82 11.99 -7.04
CA GLN A 68 -3.63 13.42 -7.32
C GLN A 68 -4.10 14.31 -6.16
N MET A 69 -5.23 13.99 -5.53
CA MET A 69 -5.73 14.72 -4.36
C MET A 69 -4.75 14.65 -3.19
N LEU A 70 -4.21 13.46 -2.90
CA LEU A 70 -3.21 13.30 -1.83
C LEU A 70 -1.87 13.96 -2.18
N LEU A 71 -1.44 13.88 -3.45
CA LEU A 71 -0.24 14.57 -3.93
C LEU A 71 -0.37 16.10 -3.76
N ALA A 72 -1.52 16.67 -4.09
CA ALA A 72 -1.77 18.09 -3.93
C ALA A 72 -1.77 18.53 -2.46
N GLU A 73 -2.24 17.67 -1.55
CA GLU A 73 -2.29 17.95 -0.11
C GLU A 73 -0.91 17.79 0.57
N ALA A 74 -0.12 16.79 0.18
CA ALA A 74 1.17 16.48 0.82
C ALA A 74 2.23 15.97 -0.17
N PRO A 75 2.80 16.86 -1.01
CA PRO A 75 3.80 16.48 -2.02
C PRO A 75 5.14 16.01 -1.41
N ASP A 76 5.38 16.31 -0.13
CA ASP A 76 6.54 15.81 0.63
C ASP A 76 6.38 14.36 1.09
N LEU A 77 5.15 13.84 1.18
CA LEU A 77 4.83 12.52 1.70
C LEU A 77 4.40 11.54 0.61
N VAL A 78 3.75 12.03 -0.43
CA VAL A 78 3.01 11.20 -1.40
C VAL A 78 3.81 11.00 -2.68
N ILE A 79 4.00 9.74 -3.05
CA ILE A 79 4.55 9.32 -4.34
C ILE A 79 3.42 8.71 -5.16
N PRO A 80 2.89 9.40 -6.18
CA PRO A 80 1.80 8.87 -7.00
C PRO A 80 2.30 7.71 -7.87
N VAL A 81 1.54 6.62 -7.89
CA VAL A 81 1.82 5.43 -8.70
C VAL A 81 0.71 5.26 -9.73
N LEU A 82 1.08 5.42 -10.99
CA LEU A 82 0.15 5.31 -12.10
C LEU A 82 -0.37 3.89 -12.25
N ARG A 83 -1.69 3.77 -12.34
CA ARG A 83 -2.36 2.56 -12.82
C ARG A 83 -2.89 2.82 -14.24
N PRO A 84 -2.70 1.92 -15.21
CA PRO A 84 -3.12 2.13 -16.60
C PRO A 84 -4.64 1.96 -16.82
N TYR A 85 -5.44 2.20 -15.78
CA TYR A 85 -6.88 2.00 -15.77
C TYR A 85 -7.58 3.32 -15.46
N ARG A 86 -8.67 3.60 -16.17
CA ARG A 86 -9.48 4.80 -15.96
C ARG A 86 -10.49 4.61 -14.83
N GLN A 87 -10.98 3.39 -14.63
CA GLN A 87 -12.01 3.10 -13.64
C GLN A 87 -11.75 1.80 -12.85
N ARG A 88 -12.40 1.70 -11.69
CA ARG A 88 -12.38 0.48 -10.87
C ARG A 88 -13.01 -0.68 -11.63
N GLY A 89 -12.31 -1.81 -11.66
CA GLY A 89 -12.77 -3.02 -12.36
C GLY A 89 -12.44 -3.05 -13.85
N GLU A 90 -11.87 -1.96 -14.39
CA GLU A 90 -11.15 -2.07 -15.66
C GLU A 90 -9.93 -2.96 -15.46
N GLY A 91 -9.83 -3.96 -16.31
CA GLY A 91 -8.68 -4.83 -16.43
C GLY A 91 -8.25 -4.85 -17.88
N TRP A 92 -7.09 -5.43 -18.14
CA TRP A 92 -6.69 -5.77 -19.50
C TRP A 92 -7.83 -6.55 -20.19
N PRO A 93 -8.19 -6.24 -21.47
CA PRO A 93 -9.23 -6.96 -22.18
C PRO A 93 -8.99 -8.47 -22.05
N THR A 94 -9.96 -9.15 -21.45
CA THR A 94 -9.88 -10.58 -21.07
C THR A 94 -9.79 -11.54 -22.25
N CYS A 95 -9.69 -11.03 -23.48
CA CYS A 95 -9.46 -11.83 -24.68
C CYS A 95 -8.10 -12.54 -24.67
N LEU A 96 -7.11 -12.03 -23.94
CA LEU A 96 -5.79 -12.67 -23.82
C LEU A 96 -5.57 -13.46 -22.52
N SER A 97 -6.43 -13.31 -21.51
CA SER A 97 -6.24 -13.95 -20.19
C SER A 97 -7.04 -15.23 -19.98
N LYS A 98 -7.92 -15.58 -20.91
CA LYS A 98 -8.70 -16.82 -20.86
C LYS A 98 -7.99 -17.90 -21.67
N GLY A 99 -7.37 -18.85 -20.97
CA GLY A 99 -6.81 -20.06 -21.57
C GLY A 99 -7.85 -20.85 -22.39
N PRO A 100 -7.42 -21.88 -23.15
CA PRO A 100 -8.17 -22.51 -24.25
C PRO A 100 -9.52 -23.14 -23.88
N ASN A 101 -9.89 -23.18 -22.60
CA ASN A 101 -11.09 -23.84 -22.08
C ASN A 101 -12.23 -22.86 -21.71
N ALA A 102 -12.13 -21.57 -22.06
CA ALA A 102 -13.20 -20.63 -21.78
C ALA A 102 -14.42 -20.86 -22.70
N SER A 103 -15.55 -21.26 -22.10
CA SER A 103 -16.81 -21.49 -22.79
C SER A 103 -17.32 -20.23 -23.53
N PRO A 104 -17.69 -20.32 -24.83
CA PRO A 104 -18.12 -19.18 -25.64
C PRO A 104 -19.32 -18.42 -25.05
N THR A 105 -20.23 -19.11 -24.37
CA THR A 105 -21.48 -18.55 -23.83
C THR A 105 -21.28 -17.70 -22.57
N ARG A 106 -20.10 -17.74 -21.94
CA ARG A 106 -19.71 -16.83 -20.85
C ARG A 106 -18.85 -15.64 -21.31
N MET A 107 -18.52 -15.56 -22.61
CA MET A 107 -17.69 -14.49 -23.17
C MET A 107 -18.50 -13.22 -23.45
N ALA A 108 -19.71 -13.36 -24.00
CA ALA A 108 -20.50 -12.23 -24.52
C ALA A 108 -21.14 -11.32 -23.43
N ARG A 109 -21.17 -11.74 -22.17
CA ARG A 109 -21.90 -11.00 -21.10
C ARG A 109 -21.02 -10.12 -20.20
N ARG A 110 -19.69 -10.09 -20.41
CA ARG A 110 -18.77 -9.42 -19.46
C ARG A 110 -17.69 -8.53 -20.09
N CYS A 111 -17.68 -8.39 -21.41
CA CYS A 111 -16.84 -7.39 -22.08
C CYS A 111 -17.76 -6.27 -22.54
N SER A 112 -17.93 -5.25 -21.70
CA SER A 112 -18.64 -4.01 -22.04
C SER A 112 -17.79 -3.05 -22.89
N VAL A 113 -16.53 -3.39 -23.15
CA VAL A 113 -15.61 -2.60 -23.95
C VAL A 113 -15.20 -3.41 -25.18
N PRO A 114 -15.49 -2.96 -26.41
CA PRO A 114 -15.00 -3.61 -27.62
C PRO A 114 -13.47 -3.52 -27.67
N CYS A 115 -12.84 -4.58 -28.15
CA CYS A 115 -11.40 -4.60 -28.43
C CYS A 115 -11.03 -3.61 -29.54
#